data_AF-A0A940FP75-F1
#
_entry.id   AF-A0A940FP75-F1
#
_cell.length_a   1.000
_cell.length_b   1.000
_cell.length_c   1.000
_cell.angle_alpha   90.00
_cell.angle_beta   90.00
_cell.angle_gamma   90.00
#
_symmetry.space_group_name_H-M   'P 1'
#
loop_
_entity.id
_entity.type
_entity.pdbx_description
1 polymer ?
#
loop_
_entity_poly.entity_id
_entity_poly.type
_entity_poly.pdbx_seq_one_letter_code
_entity_poly.pdbx_strand_id
1 'polypeptide(L)'
;MPLDLDISQLRLLSEAYLATLPPVEEDALEVMPPILQRLFDQAQDQIGNNAYRLDLGAEDAGILRDALHSQLEFAADEGDIFALGELPGIIAQLERVAST
;
A
#
# COMPACT_ATOMS: atom_id res chain seq x y z
N MET A 1 6.15 3.58 -13.74
CA MET A 1 7.06 4.47 -12.99
C MET A 1 7.22 3.90 -11.59
N PRO A 2 8.40 3.94 -10.96
CA PRO A 2 8.55 3.44 -9.60
C PRO A 2 7.89 4.36 -8.58
N LEU A 3 7.21 3.77 -7.60
CA LEU A 3 6.64 4.44 -6.44
C LEU A 3 7.73 4.51 -5.35
N ASP A 4 8.04 5.70 -4.84
CA ASP A 4 9.08 5.89 -3.82
C ASP A 4 8.36 6.19 -2.49
N LEU A 5 8.45 5.26 -1.54
CA LEU A 5 7.72 5.33 -0.26
C LEU A 5 8.68 5.29 0.91
N ASP A 6 8.47 6.12 1.92
CA ASP A 6 9.15 5.94 3.22
C ASP A 6 8.54 4.77 4.01
N ILE A 7 9.24 4.30 5.05
CA ILE A 7 8.80 3.18 5.90
C ILE A 7 7.37 3.36 6.44
N SER A 8 7.00 4.57 6.81
CA SER A 8 5.66 4.88 7.33
C SER A 8 4.58 4.73 6.27
N GLN A 9 4.89 5.13 5.03
CA GLN A 9 3.96 5.05 3.90
C GLN A 9 3.80 3.60 3.43
N LEU A 10 4.89 2.83 3.41
CA LEU A 10 4.86 1.39 3.13
C LEU A 10 3.98 0.65 4.16
N ARG A 11 4.09 1.04 5.43
CA ARG A 11 3.29 0.49 6.51
C ARG A 11 1.80 0.78 6.31
N LEU A 12 1.44 2.05 6.08
CA LEU A 12 0.06 2.46 5.78
C LEU A 12 -0.50 1.71 4.56
N LEU A 13 0.30 1.53 3.51
CA LEU A 13 -0.11 0.82 2.31
C LEU A 13 -0.33 -0.67 2.56
N SER A 14 0.50 -1.28 3.40
CA SER A 14 0.32 -2.67 3.83
C SER A 14 -0.94 -2.82 4.70
N GLU A 15 -1.17 -1.91 5.66
CA GLU A 15 -2.36 -1.90 6.51
C GLU A 15 -3.64 -1.68 5.69
N ALA A 16 -3.60 -0.77 4.73
CA ALA A 16 -4.73 -0.50 3.84
C ALA A 16 -5.06 -1.70 2.97
N TYR A 17 -4.05 -2.35 2.38
CA TYR A 17 -4.28 -3.53 1.58
C TYR A 17 -4.80 -4.70 2.43
N LEU A 18 -4.23 -4.95 3.61
CA LEU A 18 -4.73 -5.97 4.54
C LEU A 18 -6.19 -5.72 4.94
N ALA A 19 -6.59 -4.46 5.13
CA ALA A 19 -7.97 -4.10 5.45
C ALA A 19 -8.95 -4.38 4.28
N THR A 20 -8.49 -4.42 3.04
CA THR A 20 -9.32 -4.82 1.89
C THR A 20 -9.47 -6.32 1.71
N LEU A 21 -8.57 -7.11 2.31
CA LEU A 21 -8.68 -8.56 2.25
C LEU A 21 -9.83 -9.02 3.14
N PRO A 22 -10.63 -10.01 2.71
CA PRO A 22 -11.60 -10.64 3.59
C PRO A 22 -10.86 -11.18 4.83
N PRO A 23 -11.52 -11.20 6.01
CA PRO A 23 -10.94 -11.82 7.20
C PRO A 23 -10.59 -13.27 6.85
N VAL A 24 -9.30 -13.53 6.67
CA VAL A 24 -8.79 -14.87 6.42
C VAL A 24 -9.02 -15.66 7.70
N GLU A 25 -9.92 -16.65 7.64
CA GLU A 25 -9.95 -17.72 8.63
C GLU A 25 -8.53 -18.30 8.73
N GLU A 26 -8.07 -18.67 9.93
CA GLU A 26 -6.65 -18.96 10.23
C GLU A 26 -5.98 -20.02 9.29
N ASP A 27 -6.77 -20.76 8.52
CA ASP A 27 -6.36 -21.73 7.48
C ASP A 27 -5.98 -21.10 6.11
N ALA A 28 -6.36 -19.85 5.83
CA ALA A 28 -6.13 -19.18 4.54
C ALA A 28 -4.84 -18.34 4.50
N LEU A 29 -4.05 -18.35 5.58
CA LEU A 29 -2.74 -17.69 5.70
C LEU A 29 -1.66 -18.26 4.76
N GLU A 30 -1.92 -19.37 4.06
CA GLU A 30 -0.94 -20.01 3.18
C GLU A 30 -0.66 -19.24 1.87
N VAL A 31 -1.53 -18.32 1.46
CA VAL A 31 -1.33 -17.57 0.22
C VAL A 31 -1.31 -16.08 0.50
N MET A 32 -0.13 -15.56 0.86
CA MET A 32 0.12 -14.14 0.81
C MET A 32 -0.19 -13.64 -0.62
N PRO A 33 -1.10 -12.65 -0.78
CA PRO A 33 -1.46 -12.14 -2.09
C PRO A 33 -0.21 -11.72 -2.87
N PRO A 34 -0.16 -11.95 -4.19
CA PRO A 34 1.03 -11.69 -5.00
C PRO A 34 1.47 -10.21 -4.96
N ILE A 35 0.56 -9.28 -4.63
CA ILE A 35 0.87 -7.88 -4.35
C ILE A 35 1.67 -7.73 -3.04
N LEU A 36 1.21 -8.32 -1.94
CA LEU A 36 1.92 -8.29 -0.65
C LEU A 36 3.25 -9.01 -0.73
N GLN A 37 3.32 -10.11 -1.46
CA GLN A 37 4.58 -10.83 -1.67
C GLN A 37 5.59 -10.00 -2.48
N ARG A 38 5.14 -9.28 -3.53
CA ARG A 38 6.00 -8.35 -4.27
C ARG A 38 6.41 -7.14 -3.44
N LEU A 39 5.49 -6.58 -2.64
CA LEU A 39 5.79 -5.52 -1.68
C LEU A 39 6.87 -5.95 -0.70
N PHE A 40 6.76 -7.17 -0.15
CA PHE A 40 7.70 -7.70 0.83
C PHE A 40 9.05 -8.05 0.21
N ASP A 41 9.08 -8.65 -0.98
CA ASP A 41 10.30 -8.99 -1.71
C ASP A 41 11.09 -7.73 -2.11
N GLN A 42 10.40 -6.70 -2.64
CA GLN A 42 11.02 -5.40 -2.97
C GLN A 42 11.42 -4.60 -1.73
N ALA A 43 10.71 -4.77 -0.60
CA ALA A 43 11.11 -4.17 0.67
C ALA A 43 12.35 -4.85 1.26
N GLN A 44 12.51 -6.17 1.08
CA GLN A 44 13.68 -6.91 1.55
C GLN A 44 14.95 -6.55 0.78
N ASP A 45 14.87 -6.35 -0.54
CA ASP A 45 16.02 -5.96 -1.37
C ASP A 45 16.55 -4.56 -1.01
N GLN A 46 15.74 -3.75 -0.32
CA GLN A 46 16.06 -2.37 0.06
C GLN A 46 16.30 -2.17 1.56
N ILE A 47 16.49 -3.25 2.34
CA ILE A 47 16.87 -3.17 3.76
C ILE A 47 18.23 -2.47 3.89
N GLY A 48 18.19 -1.16 4.15
CA GLY A 48 19.36 -0.27 4.20
C GLY A 48 19.13 1.11 3.60
N ASN A 49 18.07 1.29 2.79
CA ASN A 49 17.64 2.58 2.26
C ASN A 49 16.40 3.07 3.04
N ASN A 50 16.37 4.37 3.39
CA ASN A 50 15.22 4.97 4.06
C ASN A 50 13.97 5.08 3.15
N ALA A 51 14.14 4.88 1.84
CA ALA A 51 13.11 4.94 0.83
C ALA A 51 12.97 3.58 0.13
N TYR A 52 11.74 3.11 0.05
CA TYR A 52 11.30 1.89 -0.60
C TYR A 52 10.81 2.20 -2.00
N ARG A 53 11.57 1.76 -2.99
CA ARG A 53 11.15 1.81 -4.38
C ARG A 53 10.30 0.60 -4.74
N LEU A 54 9.05 0.85 -5.10
CA LEU A 54 8.09 -0.14 -5.54
C LEU A 54 7.85 -0.04 -7.03
N ASP A 55 8.22 -1.08 -7.77
CA ASP A 55 7.90 -1.18 -9.19
C ASP A 55 6.58 -1.94 -9.35
N LEU A 56 5.51 -1.16 -9.48
CA LEU A 56 4.13 -1.66 -9.57
C LEU A 56 3.62 -1.50 -11.00
N GLY A 57 2.90 -2.51 -11.49
CA GLY A 57 2.14 -2.39 -12.72
C GLY A 57 0.93 -1.47 -12.53
N ALA A 58 0.36 -0.97 -13.63
CA ALA A 58 -0.82 -0.11 -13.58
C ALA A 58 -2.03 -0.77 -12.87
N GLU A 59 -2.17 -2.09 -13.02
CA GLU A 59 -3.23 -2.88 -12.39
C GLU A 59 -3.05 -2.95 -10.86
N ASP A 60 -1.84 -3.25 -10.39
CA ASP A 60 -1.53 -3.29 -8.95
C ASP A 60 -1.65 -1.90 -8.31
N ALA A 61 -1.21 -0.86 -9.03
CA ALA A 61 -1.34 0.53 -8.59
C ALA A 61 -2.81 0.94 -8.44
N GLY A 62 -3.68 0.49 -9.34
CA GLY A 62 -5.13 0.68 -9.24
C GLY A 62 -5.71 0.04 -7.98
N ILE A 63 -5.39 -1.24 -7.73
CA ILE A 63 -5.89 -1.96 -6.54
C ILE A 63 -5.44 -1.28 -5.24
N LEU A 64 -4.16 -0.89 -5.15
CA LEU A 64 -3.61 -0.20 -3.97
C LEU A 64 -4.23 1.18 -3.78
N ARG A 65 -4.49 1.92 -4.87
CA ARG A 65 -5.15 3.22 -4.83
C ARG A 65 -6.57 3.08 -4.25
N ASP A 66 -7.37 2.13 -4.74
CA ASP A 66 -8.72 1.89 -4.23
C ASP A 66 -8.71 1.49 -2.73
N ALA A 67 -7.75 0.65 -2.33
CA ALA A 67 -7.55 0.27 -0.93
C ALA A 67 -7.26 1.49 -0.03
N LEU A 68 -6.35 2.37 -0.46
CA LEU A 68 -5.98 3.57 0.29
C LEU A 68 -7.10 4.60 0.33
N HIS A 69 -7.93 4.70 -0.71
CA HIS A 69 -9.12 5.56 -0.68
C HIS A 69 -10.09 5.13 0.41
N SER A 70 -10.38 3.83 0.50
CA SER A 70 -11.24 3.26 1.54
C SER A 70 -10.67 3.52 2.94
N GLN A 71 -9.35 3.38 3.10
CA GLN A 71 -8.67 3.73 4.36
C GLN A 71 -8.63 5.22 4.65
N LEU A 72 -8.58 6.09 3.66
CA LEU A 72 -8.66 7.54 3.86
C LEU A 72 -10.03 7.92 4.42
N GLU A 73 -11.10 7.29 3.93
CA GLU A 73 -12.45 7.47 4.46
C GLU A 73 -12.55 6.96 5.91
N PHE A 74 -11.97 5.79 6.20
CA PHE A 74 -11.92 5.24 7.55
C PHE A 74 -11.10 6.10 8.51
N ALA A 75 -9.93 6.58 8.08
CA ALA A 75 -9.09 7.50 8.84
C ALA A 75 -9.79 8.84 9.12
N ALA A 76 -10.62 9.31 8.17
CA ALA A 76 -11.43 10.50 8.38
C ALA A 76 -12.51 10.29 9.45
N ASP A 77 -13.10 9.10 9.52
CA ASP A 77 -14.10 8.72 10.51
C ASP A 77 -13.48 8.52 11.91
N GLU A 78 -12.32 7.83 11.98
CA GLU A 78 -11.58 7.62 13.24
C GLU A 78 -10.80 8.85 13.72
N GLY A 79 -10.63 9.86 12.87
CA GLY A 79 -9.82 11.04 13.17
C GLY A 79 -8.31 10.77 13.19
N ASP A 80 -7.83 9.82 12.38
CA ASP A 80 -6.41 9.53 12.24
C ASP A 80 -5.72 10.61 11.39
N ILE A 81 -5.19 11.63 12.07
CA ILE A 81 -4.51 12.78 11.47
C ILE A 81 -3.26 12.36 10.68
N PHE A 82 -2.61 11.26 11.07
CA PHE A 82 -1.40 10.78 10.40
C PHE A 82 -1.74 10.21 9.04
N ALA A 83 -2.71 9.30 8.99
CA ALA A 83 -3.22 8.74 7.74
C ALA A 83 -3.80 9.84 6.83
N LEU A 84 -4.55 10.80 7.38
CA LEU A 84 -5.10 11.93 6.61
C LEU A 84 -4.02 12.84 6.00
N GLY A 85 -2.83 12.91 6.61
CA GLY A 85 -1.69 13.66 6.07
C GLY A 85 -0.92 12.92 4.98
N GLU A 86 -0.71 11.61 5.15
CA GLU A 86 0.17 10.81 4.28
C GLU A 86 -0.57 10.15 3.10
N LEU A 87 -1.77 9.60 3.33
CA LEU A 87 -2.52 8.83 2.33
C LEU A 87 -2.77 9.61 1.02
N PRO A 88 -3.14 10.90 1.02
CA PRO A 88 -3.34 11.64 -0.24
C PRO A 88 -2.07 11.72 -1.09
N GLY A 89 -0.90 11.82 -0.46
CA GLY A 89 0.39 11.83 -1.15
C GLY A 89 0.70 10.49 -1.82
N ILE A 90 0.40 9.38 -1.15
CA ILE A 90 0.59 8.03 -1.68
C ILE A 90 -0.38 7.75 -2.82
N ILE A 91 -1.66 8.10 -2.65
CA ILE A 91 -2.71 7.94 -3.67
C ILE A 91 -2.33 8.67 -4.96
N ALA A 92 -1.93 9.94 -4.86
CA ALA A 92 -1.54 10.74 -6.03
C ALA A 92 -0.34 10.16 -6.78
N GLN A 93 0.57 9.48 -6.09
CA GLN A 93 1.68 8.79 -6.75
C GLN A 93 1.20 7.52 -7.46
N LEU A 94 0.35 6.71 -6.81
CA LEU A 94 -0.24 5.52 -7.41
C LEU A 94 -1.08 5.85 -8.65
N GLU A 95 -1.81 6.96 -8.65
CA GLU A 95 -2.55 7.45 -9.82
C GLU A 95 -1.64 7.73 -11.03
N ARG A 96 -0.44 8.29 -10.79
CA ARG A 96 0.53 8.51 -11.86
C ARG A 96 1.06 7.19 -12.42
N VAL A 97 1.32 6.22 -11.54
CA VAL A 97 1.76 4.88 -11.95
C VAL A 97 0.67 4.16 -12.75
N ALA A 98 -0.59 4.23 -12.30
CA ALA A 98 -1.74 3.64 -12.99
C ALA A 98 -2.05 4.30 -14.35
N SER A 99 -1.62 5.55 -14.56
CA SER A 99 -1.84 6.31 -15.80
C SER A 99 -0.70 6.20 -16.82
N THR A 100 0.35 5.40 -16.53
CA THR A 100 1.52 5.20 -17.40
C THR A 100 1.39 3.93 -18.21
#